data_AF-A0A1X6MLI3-F1
#
_entry.id   AF-A0A1X6MLI3-F1
#
_cell.length_a   1.000
_cell.length_b   1.000
_cell.length_c   1.000
_cell.angle_alpha   90.00
_cell.angle_beta   90.00
_cell.angle_gamma   90.00
#
_symmetry.space_group_name_H-M   'P 1'
#
loop_
_entity.id
_entity.type
_entity.pdbx_description
1 polymer ?
#
loop_
_entity_poly.entity_id
_entity_poly.type
_entity_poly.pdbx_seq_one_letter_code
_entity_poly.pdbx_strand_id
1 'polypeptide(L)'
;CKRSLAGDDLLEDEAQLRHIHGKLATTQGTHVIVNYEHRTRVKLEHDNEHKSIICSGFILNEPIVDAEKWVLEAAALGMHRLRNKKHLSYITVTTPDGAPGTELVCKPQMFTQAWWRLENHGENVYVIRHRTTANLCWSLDCSNDGTHVCLTEFRNQHRQYWMIVPESAPSIPRPSVPDTASLALDSQHSQDRDFFAPHTQCYGSGPESGGGVHDDDYFAAGS
;
A
#
# COMPACT_ATOMS: atom_id res chain seq x y z
N CYS A 1 -27.05 51.05 -25.48
CA CYS A 1 -25.75 50.48 -25.07
C CYS A 1 -25.93 49.52 -23.91
N LYS A 2 -25.95 48.21 -24.16
CA LYS A 2 -25.84 47.15 -23.14
C LYS A 2 -24.51 46.43 -23.40
N ARG A 3 -23.55 46.55 -22.48
CA ARG A 3 -22.29 45.79 -22.54
C ARG A 3 -22.45 44.54 -21.68
N SER A 4 -22.21 43.40 -22.32
CA SER A 4 -22.13 42.07 -21.71
C SER A 4 -20.75 41.92 -21.06
N LEU A 5 -20.71 41.63 -19.76
CA LEU A 5 -19.51 41.26 -19.00
C LEU A 5 -19.79 39.88 -18.39
N ALA A 6 -19.51 38.84 -19.17
CA ALA A 6 -19.53 37.46 -18.72
C ALA A 6 -18.61 36.70 -19.70
N GLY A 7 -17.34 36.56 -19.34
CA GLY A 7 -16.35 35.95 -20.23
C GLY A 7 -15.01 35.61 -19.58
N ASP A 8 -14.60 36.32 -18.53
CA ASP A 8 -13.22 36.18 -18.01
C ASP A 8 -13.08 35.28 -16.77
N ASP A 9 -14.17 34.96 -16.04
CA ASP A 9 -14.09 34.14 -14.82
C ASP A 9 -13.91 32.63 -15.07
N LEU A 10 -14.06 32.14 -16.31
CA LEU A 10 -13.91 30.72 -16.64
C LEU A 10 -12.48 30.31 -17.03
N LEU A 11 -11.58 31.27 -17.28
CA LEU A 11 -10.20 31.00 -17.71
C LEU A 11 -9.21 30.91 -16.53
N GLU A 12 -9.52 31.51 -15.37
CA GLU A 12 -8.64 31.46 -14.20
C GLU A 12 -8.70 30.11 -13.46
N ASP A 13 -9.84 29.41 -13.54
CA ASP A 13 -10.04 28.11 -12.88
C ASP A 13 -9.21 26.99 -13.58
N GLU A 14 -9.07 27.04 -14.91
CA GLU A 14 -8.19 26.11 -15.64
C GLU A 14 -6.69 26.35 -15.32
N ALA A 15 -6.28 27.58 -15.03
CA ALA A 15 -4.90 27.91 -14.70
C ALA A 15 -4.51 27.43 -13.28
N GLN A 16 -5.43 27.51 -12.31
CA GLN A 16 -5.24 26.92 -10.98
C GLN A 16 -5.23 25.38 -11.02
N LEU A 17 -6.10 24.77 -11.82
CA LEU A 17 -6.04 23.32 -12.10
C LEU A 17 -4.69 22.91 -12.69
N ARG A 18 -4.10 23.69 -13.60
CA ARG A 18 -2.74 23.40 -14.13
C ARG A 18 -1.64 23.58 -13.10
N HIS A 19 -1.79 24.50 -12.14
CA HIS A 19 -0.78 24.73 -11.10
C HIS A 19 -0.78 23.61 -10.03
N ILE A 20 -1.95 23.06 -9.70
CA ILE A 20 -2.07 21.88 -8.81
C ILE A 20 -1.62 20.60 -9.53
N HIS A 21 -1.93 20.44 -10.81
CA HIS A 21 -1.42 19.33 -11.62
C HIS A 21 0.08 19.43 -11.93
N GLY A 22 0.68 20.62 -11.88
CA GLY A 22 2.08 20.87 -12.24
C GLY A 22 3.12 20.28 -11.29
N LYS A 23 2.79 20.05 -10.01
CA LYS A 23 3.67 19.32 -9.06
C LYS A 23 3.49 17.81 -9.11
N LEU A 24 2.46 17.35 -9.80
CA LEU A 24 2.09 15.95 -9.99
C LEU A 24 2.54 15.44 -11.37
N ALA A 25 3.53 16.10 -12.00
CA ALA A 25 4.45 15.46 -12.94
C ALA A 25 5.23 14.37 -12.18
N THR A 26 4.45 13.36 -11.78
CA THR A 26 4.78 12.23 -10.94
C THR A 26 5.89 11.55 -11.69
N THR A 27 7.08 11.59 -11.10
CA THR A 27 8.30 11.00 -11.64
C THR A 27 7.95 9.61 -12.16
N GLN A 28 7.93 9.43 -13.48
CA GLN A 28 7.79 8.09 -14.05
C GLN A 28 8.92 7.24 -13.46
N GLY A 29 8.59 6.06 -12.95
CA GLY A 29 9.57 5.26 -12.24
C GLY A 29 8.97 4.15 -11.41
N THR A 30 9.87 3.42 -10.75
CA THR A 30 9.49 2.37 -9.80
C THR A 30 9.27 2.97 -8.42
N HIS A 31 8.16 2.61 -7.79
CA HIS A 31 7.74 3.08 -6.49
C HIS A 31 7.32 1.91 -5.61
N VAL A 32 7.26 2.19 -4.30
CA VAL A 32 6.56 1.38 -3.31
C VAL A 32 5.35 2.17 -2.85
N ILE A 33 4.22 1.49 -2.70
CA ILE A 33 2.99 2.09 -2.19
C ILE A 33 2.81 1.61 -0.75
N VAL A 34 2.65 2.55 0.18
CA VAL A 34 2.58 2.29 1.61
C VAL A 34 1.30 2.88 2.18
N ASN A 35 0.52 2.10 2.92
CA ASN A 35 -0.63 2.65 3.63
C ASN A 35 -0.17 3.63 4.72
N TYR A 36 -0.78 4.80 4.77
CA TYR A 36 -0.34 5.86 5.68
C TYR A 36 -0.59 5.50 7.15
N GLU A 37 -1.75 4.93 7.46
CA GLU A 37 -2.16 4.55 8.83
C GLU A 37 -1.40 3.31 9.31
N HIS A 38 -1.51 2.22 8.54
CA HIS A 38 -1.04 0.90 8.95
C HIS A 38 0.45 0.67 8.71
N ARG A 39 1.11 1.58 7.96
CA ARG A 39 2.52 1.45 7.55
C ARG A 39 2.80 0.11 6.87
N THR A 40 1.86 -0.44 6.11
CA THR A 40 2.02 -1.68 5.34
C THR A 40 2.29 -1.37 3.87
N ARG A 41 3.02 -2.24 3.19
CA ARG A 41 3.30 -2.13 1.75
C ARG A 41 2.22 -2.82 0.94
N VAL A 42 1.92 -2.29 -0.24
CA VAL A 42 1.09 -2.96 -1.24
C VAL A 42 1.92 -4.00 -1.98
N LYS A 43 1.43 -5.24 -1.98
CA LYS A 43 2.11 -6.41 -2.53
C LYS A 43 1.17 -7.19 -3.44
N LEU A 44 1.76 -7.81 -4.46
CA LEU A 44 1.09 -8.80 -5.28
C LEU A 44 1.08 -10.17 -4.59
N GLU A 45 -0.10 -10.73 -4.37
CA GLU A 45 -0.29 -12.05 -3.78
C GLU A 45 0.06 -13.16 -4.79
N HIS A 46 1.25 -13.76 -4.62
CA HIS A 46 1.77 -14.91 -5.39
C HIS A 46 1.67 -14.80 -6.93
N ASP A 47 2.29 -15.76 -7.64
CA ASP A 47 2.39 -15.75 -9.11
C ASP A 47 1.26 -16.55 -9.79
N ASN A 48 0.11 -16.70 -9.13
CA ASN A 48 -1.02 -17.47 -9.65
C ASN A 48 -1.86 -16.63 -10.63
N GLU A 49 -2.75 -17.27 -11.38
CA GLU A 49 -3.53 -16.60 -12.45
C GLU A 49 -4.48 -15.50 -11.95
N HIS A 50 -4.80 -15.49 -10.66
CA HIS A 50 -5.60 -14.45 -9.99
C HIS A 50 -4.75 -13.81 -8.92
N LYS A 51 -4.17 -12.64 -9.24
CA LYS A 51 -3.17 -12.00 -8.39
C LYS A 51 -3.83 -10.92 -7.54
N SER A 52 -4.29 -11.26 -6.36
CA SER A 52 -4.88 -10.30 -5.42
C SER A 52 -3.86 -9.24 -5.02
N ILE A 53 -4.35 -8.05 -4.71
CA ILE A 53 -3.53 -6.98 -4.13
C ILE A 53 -3.75 -7.00 -2.62
N ILE A 54 -2.69 -7.38 -1.91
CA ILE A 54 -2.69 -7.54 -0.46
C ILE A 54 -1.69 -6.58 0.18
N CYS A 55 -1.77 -6.47 1.49
CA CYS A 55 -0.77 -5.78 2.28
C CYS A 55 0.25 -6.73 2.89
N SER A 56 1.49 -6.26 2.99
CA SER A 56 2.58 -6.89 3.74
C SER A 56 3.16 -5.91 4.75
N GLY A 57 3.61 -6.44 5.88
CA GLY A 57 4.31 -5.68 6.92
C GLY A 57 5.50 -4.92 6.33
N PHE A 58 5.66 -3.68 6.80
CA PHE A 58 6.87 -2.92 6.52
C PHE A 58 7.92 -3.23 7.58
N ILE A 59 8.94 -3.99 7.18
CA ILE A 59 10.09 -4.26 8.03
C ILE A 59 11.20 -3.30 7.59
N LEU A 60 11.60 -2.42 8.51
CA LEU A 60 12.71 -1.51 8.28
C LEU A 60 13.98 -2.33 8.01
N ASN A 61 14.68 -2.01 6.91
CA ASN A 61 15.88 -2.68 6.41
C ASN A 61 15.67 -4.01 5.67
N GLU A 62 14.44 -4.47 5.48
CA GLU A 62 14.19 -5.60 4.58
C GLU A 62 14.27 -5.14 3.12
N PRO A 63 14.96 -5.88 2.23
CA PRO A 63 14.94 -5.60 0.80
C PRO A 63 13.50 -5.58 0.26
N ILE A 64 13.16 -4.52 -0.47
CA ILE A 64 11.88 -4.47 -1.17
C ILE A 64 11.91 -5.49 -2.31
N VAL A 65 11.04 -6.49 -2.24
CA VAL A 65 10.92 -7.52 -3.27
C VAL A 65 10.17 -6.99 -4.49
N ASP A 66 10.42 -7.54 -5.68
CA ASP A 66 9.80 -7.00 -6.91
C ASP A 66 8.25 -7.12 -6.94
N ALA A 67 7.68 -8.02 -6.13
CA ALA A 67 6.22 -8.13 -5.95
C ALA A 67 5.61 -6.88 -5.26
N GLU A 68 6.42 -6.05 -4.63
CA GLU A 68 6.02 -4.80 -3.95
C GLU A 68 6.41 -3.55 -4.75
N LYS A 69 7.03 -3.74 -5.92
CA LYS A 69 7.52 -2.66 -6.79
C LYS A 69 6.54 -2.37 -7.90
N TRP A 70 6.12 -1.12 -7.97
CA TRP A 70 5.09 -0.63 -8.87
C TRP A 70 5.63 0.46 -9.77
N VAL A 71 5.52 0.27 -11.07
CA VAL A 71 5.80 1.29 -12.08
C VAL A 71 4.56 2.18 -12.22
N LEU A 72 4.71 3.46 -11.91
CA LEU A 72 3.66 4.46 -12.08
C LEU A 72 3.74 5.03 -13.49
N GLU A 73 2.68 4.81 -14.27
CA GLU A 73 2.56 5.28 -15.65
C GLU A 73 1.51 6.38 -15.72
N ALA A 74 1.94 7.61 -16.00
CA ALA A 74 1.04 8.75 -16.18
C ALA A 74 0.45 8.78 -17.61
N ALA A 75 -0.79 9.23 -17.72
CA ALA A 75 -1.47 9.50 -18.98
C ALA A 75 -2.15 10.87 -18.98
N ALA A 76 -2.86 11.18 -20.06
CA ALA A 76 -3.64 12.41 -20.16
C ALA A 76 -4.69 12.53 -19.04
N LEU A 77 -5.09 13.77 -18.73
CA LEU A 77 -6.15 14.11 -17.78
C LEU A 77 -5.88 13.66 -16.33
N GLY A 78 -4.61 13.55 -15.94
CA GLY A 78 -4.25 13.18 -14.56
C GLY A 78 -4.60 11.74 -14.18
N MET A 79 -4.77 10.87 -15.19
CA MET A 79 -4.98 9.44 -14.98
C MET A 79 -3.65 8.71 -14.90
N HIS A 80 -3.60 7.69 -14.05
CA HIS A 80 -2.42 6.87 -13.83
C HIS A 80 -2.72 5.38 -13.91
N ARG A 81 -1.73 4.58 -14.29
CA ARG A 81 -1.75 3.13 -14.10
C ARG A 81 -0.61 2.71 -13.19
N LEU A 82 -0.85 1.65 -12.44
CA LEU A 82 0.11 1.05 -11.53
C LEU A 82 0.41 -0.36 -12.03
N ARG A 83 1.61 -0.56 -12.59
CA ARG A 83 2.04 -1.83 -13.15
C ARG A 83 3.05 -2.50 -12.23
N ASN A 84 2.87 -3.77 -11.91
CA ASN A 84 3.88 -4.50 -11.16
C ASN A 84 5.17 -4.63 -11.99
N LYS A 85 6.34 -4.33 -11.38
CA LYS A 85 7.64 -4.32 -12.05
C LYS A 85 8.02 -5.68 -12.63
N LYS A 86 7.78 -6.77 -11.89
CA LYS A 86 8.16 -8.14 -12.27
C LYS A 86 7.15 -8.79 -13.20
N HIS A 87 5.87 -8.73 -12.84
CA HIS A 87 4.82 -9.50 -13.53
C HIS A 87 4.18 -8.75 -14.70
N LEU A 88 4.51 -7.46 -14.88
CA LEU A 88 3.99 -6.60 -15.95
C LEU A 88 2.45 -6.51 -16.01
N SER A 89 1.77 -6.83 -14.90
CA SER A 89 0.32 -6.76 -14.71
C SER A 89 -0.07 -5.44 -14.07
N TYR A 90 -1.28 -4.96 -14.35
CA TYR A 90 -1.79 -3.69 -13.82
C TYR A 90 -2.76 -3.91 -12.67
N ILE A 91 -2.68 -3.06 -11.64
CA ILE A 91 -3.69 -3.01 -10.58
C ILE A 91 -5.01 -2.49 -11.18
N THR A 92 -6.05 -3.26 -10.97
CA THR A 92 -7.44 -3.01 -11.39
C THR A 92 -8.38 -3.54 -10.29
N VAL A 93 -9.68 -3.49 -10.53
CA VAL A 93 -10.68 -4.10 -9.66
C VAL A 93 -11.26 -5.40 -10.23
N THR A 94 -11.81 -6.23 -9.34
CA THR A 94 -12.68 -7.35 -9.73
C THR A 94 -14.02 -6.86 -10.26
N THR A 95 -14.77 -7.75 -10.90
CA THR A 95 -16.15 -7.50 -11.28
C THR A 95 -17.08 -7.86 -10.12
N PRO A 96 -18.07 -7.03 -9.76
CA PRO A 96 -18.49 -5.82 -10.45
C PRO A 96 -17.57 -4.61 -10.22
N ASP A 97 -17.33 -3.88 -11.31
CA ASP A 97 -16.50 -2.67 -11.33
C ASP A 97 -17.22 -1.51 -10.61
N GLY A 98 -16.54 -0.84 -9.68
CA GLY A 98 -17.04 0.37 -9.03
C GLY A 98 -18.10 0.18 -7.93
N ALA A 99 -18.07 -0.93 -7.19
CA ALA A 99 -18.85 -1.11 -5.96
C ALA A 99 -17.97 -0.95 -4.70
N PRO A 100 -18.53 -0.46 -3.57
CA PRO A 100 -17.86 -0.55 -2.27
C PRO A 100 -17.61 -2.02 -1.89
N GLY A 101 -16.47 -2.31 -1.30
CA GLY A 101 -16.01 -3.65 -0.96
C GLY A 101 -15.31 -4.40 -2.10
N THR A 102 -15.31 -3.86 -3.33
CA THR A 102 -14.63 -4.53 -4.46
C THR A 102 -13.12 -4.61 -4.22
N GLU A 103 -12.58 -5.82 -4.22
CA GLU A 103 -11.16 -6.07 -4.06
C GLU A 103 -10.34 -5.62 -5.27
N LEU A 104 -9.12 -5.18 -4.98
CA LEU A 104 -8.13 -4.87 -5.98
C LEU A 104 -7.40 -6.14 -6.40
N VAL A 105 -7.20 -6.29 -7.70
CA VAL A 105 -6.50 -7.41 -8.31
C VAL A 105 -5.53 -6.90 -9.36
N CYS A 106 -4.61 -7.77 -9.77
CA CYS A 106 -3.68 -7.51 -10.85
C CYS A 106 -4.05 -8.38 -12.05
N LYS A 107 -4.21 -7.75 -13.22
CA LYS A 107 -4.50 -8.45 -14.47
C LYS A 107 -3.46 -8.15 -15.54
N PRO A 108 -3.09 -9.14 -16.39
CA PRO A 108 -2.22 -8.90 -17.53
C PRO A 108 -2.93 -8.04 -18.60
N GLN A 109 -2.17 -7.21 -19.31
CA GLN A 109 -2.61 -6.40 -20.46
C GLN A 109 -3.69 -5.33 -20.21
N MET A 110 -3.87 -4.48 -21.24
CA MET A 110 -4.57 -3.18 -21.26
C MET A 110 -6.08 -3.31 -20.99
N PHE A 111 -6.45 -3.59 -19.75
CA PHE A 111 -7.81 -3.31 -19.32
C PHE A 111 -8.01 -1.80 -19.28
N THR A 112 -9.04 -1.34 -19.98
CA THR A 112 -9.53 0.04 -19.85
C THR A 112 -9.85 0.38 -18.40
N GLN A 113 -9.98 -0.62 -17.52
CA GLN A 113 -10.31 -0.50 -16.10
C GLN A 113 -9.13 -0.18 -15.18
N ALA A 114 -7.88 -0.34 -15.64
CA ALA A 114 -6.69 -0.16 -14.82
C ALA A 114 -6.23 1.31 -14.66
N TRP A 115 -7.16 2.25 -14.75
CA TRP A 115 -6.87 3.68 -14.60
C TRP A 115 -7.32 4.17 -13.22
N TRP A 116 -6.48 4.98 -12.61
CA TRP A 116 -6.67 5.56 -11.28
C TRP A 116 -6.48 7.06 -11.34
N ARG A 117 -7.17 7.80 -10.47
CA ARG A 117 -6.88 9.22 -10.23
C ARG A 117 -6.09 9.34 -8.93
N LEU A 118 -4.97 10.05 -8.98
CA LEU A 118 -4.17 10.34 -7.79
C LEU A 118 -4.47 11.75 -7.30
N GLU A 119 -5.14 11.87 -6.15
CA GLU A 119 -5.38 13.15 -5.49
C GLU A 119 -4.29 13.39 -4.44
N ASN A 120 -3.58 14.51 -4.54
CA ASN A 120 -2.47 14.84 -3.65
C ASN A 120 -2.96 15.49 -2.35
N HIS A 121 -2.51 14.96 -1.21
CA HIS A 121 -2.81 15.47 0.14
C HIS A 121 -1.56 15.80 0.96
N GLY A 122 -0.38 15.83 0.35
CA GLY A 122 0.87 16.15 1.03
C GLY A 122 2.10 15.64 0.29
N GLU A 123 3.26 15.77 0.92
CA GLU A 123 4.50 15.25 0.35
C GLU A 123 4.43 13.73 0.20
N ASN A 124 4.32 13.26 -1.05
CA ASN A 124 4.17 11.86 -1.43
C ASN A 124 2.92 11.16 -0.88
N VAL A 125 1.94 11.89 -0.32
CA VAL A 125 0.69 11.33 0.24
C VAL A 125 -0.46 11.56 -0.73
N TYR A 126 -1.19 10.48 -1.05
CA TYR A 126 -2.24 10.49 -2.04
C TYR A 126 -3.49 9.72 -1.59
N VAL A 127 -4.64 10.10 -2.13
CA VAL A 127 -5.83 9.26 -2.20
C VAL A 127 -5.90 8.70 -3.61
N ILE A 128 -5.98 7.36 -3.73
CA ILE A 128 -6.02 6.66 -5.02
C ILE A 128 -7.48 6.35 -5.34
N ARG A 129 -8.07 7.13 -6.26
CA ARG A 129 -9.50 7.09 -6.60
C ARG A 129 -9.80 6.25 -7.82
N HIS A 130 -10.97 5.61 -7.79
CA HIS A 130 -11.53 4.91 -8.93
C HIS A 130 -11.78 5.86 -10.12
N ARG A 131 -11.52 5.39 -11.35
CA ARG A 131 -11.60 6.21 -12.57
C ARG A 131 -12.97 6.83 -12.84
N THR A 132 -14.05 6.09 -12.64
CA THR A 132 -15.42 6.50 -13.01
C THR A 132 -16.22 6.95 -11.79
N THR A 133 -16.05 6.26 -10.67
CA THR A 133 -16.78 6.53 -9.42
C THR A 133 -15.90 7.36 -8.49
N ALA A 134 -15.95 8.69 -8.62
CA ALA A 134 -15.04 9.59 -7.92
C ALA A 134 -15.08 9.44 -6.38
N ASN A 135 -16.21 9.00 -5.81
CA ASN A 135 -16.32 8.79 -4.38
C ASN A 135 -15.66 7.49 -3.87
N LEU A 136 -15.25 6.57 -4.76
CA LEU A 136 -14.56 5.34 -4.36
C LEU A 136 -13.05 5.52 -4.40
N CYS A 137 -12.38 5.03 -3.37
CA CYS A 137 -10.92 5.04 -3.27
C CYS A 137 -10.38 3.75 -2.64
N TRP A 138 -9.08 3.55 -2.77
CA TRP A 138 -8.38 2.45 -2.11
C TRP A 138 -8.43 2.62 -0.59
N SER A 139 -8.67 1.52 0.10
CA SER A 139 -8.74 1.47 1.55
C SER A 139 -8.17 0.15 2.06
N LEU A 140 -7.60 0.20 3.26
CA LEU A 140 -7.10 -0.97 3.97
C LEU A 140 -7.73 -1.05 5.36
N ASP A 141 -8.44 -2.13 5.63
CA ASP A 141 -9.20 -2.22 6.88
C ASP A 141 -8.32 -2.50 8.10
N CYS A 142 -7.25 -3.29 7.95
CA CYS A 142 -6.32 -3.58 9.05
C CYS A 142 -4.88 -3.81 8.56
N SER A 143 -3.94 -3.86 9.50
CA SER A 143 -2.51 -4.01 9.25
C SER A 143 -2.03 -5.47 9.10
N ASN A 144 -2.94 -6.45 9.10
CA ASN A 144 -2.54 -7.85 9.06
C ASN A 144 -1.96 -8.21 7.69
N ASP A 145 -0.90 -9.01 7.68
CA ASP A 145 -0.32 -9.55 6.46
C ASP A 145 -1.36 -10.36 5.69
N GLY A 146 -1.42 -10.15 4.37
CA GLY A 146 -2.41 -10.81 3.51
C GLY A 146 -3.76 -10.10 3.45
N THR A 147 -3.97 -9.02 4.22
CA THR A 147 -5.23 -8.25 4.13
C THR A 147 -5.37 -7.64 2.73
N HIS A 148 -6.52 -7.85 2.11
CA HIS A 148 -6.83 -7.34 0.78
C HIS A 148 -7.01 -5.82 0.80
N VAL A 149 -6.55 -5.16 -0.26
CA VAL A 149 -6.88 -3.76 -0.52
C VAL A 149 -8.20 -3.71 -1.28
N CYS A 150 -9.14 -2.90 -0.80
CA CYS A 150 -10.50 -2.83 -1.36
C CYS A 150 -10.86 -1.39 -1.75
N LEU A 151 -11.87 -1.25 -2.61
CA LEU A 151 -12.55 0.02 -2.84
C LEU A 151 -13.55 0.31 -1.73
N THR A 152 -13.51 1.50 -1.15
CA THR A 152 -14.54 1.98 -0.22
C THR A 152 -14.90 3.42 -0.54
N GLU A 153 -16.04 3.87 0.01
CA GLU A 153 -16.40 5.29 -0.06
C GLU A 153 -15.38 6.14 0.69
N PHE A 154 -14.93 7.23 0.06
CA PHE A 154 -14.03 8.16 0.69
C PHE A 154 -14.70 8.85 1.90
N ARG A 155 -14.10 8.68 3.07
CA ARG A 155 -14.58 9.23 4.36
C ARG A 155 -13.49 10.02 5.08
N ASN A 156 -12.43 10.41 4.37
CA ASN A 156 -11.31 11.19 4.92
C ASN A 156 -10.64 10.49 6.12
N GLN A 157 -10.44 9.17 6.02
CA GLN A 157 -9.85 8.34 7.07
C GLN A 157 -8.39 8.01 6.72
N HIS A 158 -7.49 7.96 7.72
CA HIS A 158 -6.06 7.72 7.50
C HIS A 158 -5.76 6.45 6.70
N ARG A 159 -6.54 5.38 6.87
CA ARG A 159 -6.47 4.13 6.10
C ARG A 159 -6.73 4.26 4.60
N GLN A 160 -7.26 5.40 4.15
CA GLN A 160 -7.53 5.71 2.73
C GLN A 160 -6.42 6.55 2.09
N TYR A 161 -5.42 6.96 2.87
CA TYR A 161 -4.24 7.67 2.38
C TYR A 161 -3.08 6.70 2.16
N TRP A 162 -2.38 6.94 1.07
CA TRP A 162 -1.32 6.08 0.58
C TRP A 162 -0.10 6.93 0.24
N MET A 163 1.06 6.54 0.75
CA MET A 163 2.33 7.12 0.38
C MET A 163 2.85 6.41 -0.86
N ILE A 164 3.24 7.17 -1.89
CA ILE A 164 3.88 6.63 -3.10
C ILE A 164 5.35 7.08 -3.07
N VAL A 165 6.25 6.16 -2.72
CA VAL A 165 7.66 6.45 -2.45
C VAL A 165 8.53 5.90 -3.57
N PRO A 166 9.41 6.70 -4.21
CA PRO A 166 10.34 6.18 -5.22
C PRO A 166 11.26 5.09 -4.67
N GLU A 167 11.49 4.01 -5.44
CA GLU A 167 12.45 2.93 -5.08
C GLU A 167 13.85 3.50 -4.86
N SER A 168 14.21 4.52 -5.64
CA SER A 168 15.51 5.19 -5.61
C SER A 168 15.56 6.37 -4.65
N ALA A 169 14.59 6.53 -3.74
CA ALA A 169 14.67 7.57 -2.73
C ALA A 169 16.04 7.46 -2.03
N PRO A 170 16.84 8.54 -2.02
CA PRO A 170 18.22 8.47 -1.57
C PRO A 170 18.21 7.85 -0.18
N SER A 171 19.00 6.79 0.01
CA SER A 171 19.24 6.22 1.33
C SER A 171 19.42 7.39 2.29
N ILE A 172 18.51 7.53 3.27
CA ILE A 172 18.62 8.54 4.32
C ILE A 172 20.10 8.52 4.73
N PRO A 173 20.86 9.62 4.59
CA PRO A 173 22.27 9.62 4.94
C PRO A 173 22.33 9.08 6.35
N ARG A 174 22.85 7.87 6.50
CA ARG A 174 23.07 7.27 7.81
C ARG A 174 23.88 8.34 8.53
N PRO A 175 23.45 8.87 9.68
CA PRO A 175 24.27 9.84 10.40
C PRO A 175 25.63 9.20 10.51
N SER A 176 26.62 9.81 9.84
CA SER A 176 27.99 9.37 9.86
C SER A 176 28.33 9.35 11.33
N VAL A 177 28.35 8.17 11.93
CA VAL A 177 28.92 8.01 13.26
C VAL A 177 30.32 8.57 13.09
N PRO A 178 30.67 9.70 13.73
CA PRO A 178 32.01 10.23 13.61
C PRO A 178 32.94 9.07 13.95
N ASP A 179 33.87 8.77 13.04
CA ASP A 179 34.90 7.76 13.23
C ASP A 179 35.45 7.96 14.64
N THR A 180 34.94 7.15 15.56
CA THR A 180 35.35 7.22 16.94
C THR A 180 36.67 6.50 16.88
N ALA A 181 37.72 7.31 16.72
CA ALA A 181 39.11 6.90 16.70
C ALA A 181 39.25 5.71 17.63
N SER A 182 39.76 4.59 17.10
CA SER A 182 40.09 3.41 17.87
C SER A 182 40.97 3.82 19.05
N LEU A 183 40.33 4.12 20.18
CA LEU A 183 40.97 4.06 21.47
C LEU A 183 41.17 2.57 21.69
N ALA A 184 42.39 2.13 21.37
CA ALA A 184 42.93 0.86 21.79
C ALA A 184 42.73 0.78 23.31
N LEU A 185 41.64 0.13 23.72
CA LEU A 185 41.42 -0.24 25.09
C LEU A 185 42.18 -1.54 25.30
N ASP A 186 43.49 -1.39 25.49
CA ASP A 186 44.28 -2.37 26.22
C ASP A 186 43.68 -2.47 27.63
N SER A 187 42.88 -3.50 27.86
CA SER A 187 42.54 -3.94 29.20
C SER A 187 42.42 -5.45 29.18
N GLN A 188 43.59 -6.06 29.32
CA GLN A 188 43.74 -7.29 30.06
C GLN A 188 42.97 -7.17 31.38
N HIS A 189 41.81 -7.84 31.47
CA HIS A 189 41.28 -8.20 32.77
C HIS A 189 40.58 -9.56 32.68
N SER A 190 41.28 -10.54 33.26
CA SER A 190 40.77 -11.64 34.09
C SER A 190 39.46 -12.27 33.60
N GLN A 191 39.50 -13.48 33.03
CA GLN A 191 39.33 -14.70 33.83
C GLN A 191 38.60 -14.43 35.15
N ASP A 192 37.27 -14.48 35.17
CA ASP A 192 36.58 -15.28 36.17
C ASP A 192 35.08 -15.48 35.87
N ARG A 193 34.63 -16.68 36.21
CA ARG A 193 33.24 -17.09 36.48
C ARG A 193 32.29 -17.36 35.31
N ASP A 194 32.39 -18.61 34.89
CA ASP A 194 31.27 -19.56 34.95
C ASP A 194 30.15 -19.12 35.93
N PHE A 195 29.03 -18.68 35.39
CA PHE A 195 27.76 -18.72 36.11
C PHE A 195 26.77 -19.52 35.28
N PHE A 196 26.72 -20.81 35.61
CA PHE A 196 25.64 -21.72 35.24
C PHE A 196 24.29 -21.09 35.60
N ALA A 197 23.41 -20.93 34.61
CA ALA A 197 21.98 -20.84 34.84
C ALA A 197 21.32 -22.08 34.22
N PRO A 198 20.62 -22.91 35.01
CA PRO A 198 20.05 -24.15 34.53
C PRO A 198 18.84 -23.92 33.62
N HIS A 199 18.80 -24.72 32.56
CA HIS A 199 17.65 -24.91 31.68
C HIS A 199 16.43 -25.33 32.48
N THR A 200 15.41 -24.46 32.58
CA THR A 200 14.10 -24.84 33.10
C THR A 200 13.27 -25.34 31.94
N GLN A 201 13.23 -26.66 31.75
CA GLN A 201 12.30 -27.33 30.86
C GLN A 201 10.89 -27.23 31.46
N CYS A 202 10.02 -26.43 30.87
CA CYS A 202 8.59 -26.48 31.15
C CYS A 202 7.94 -27.52 30.21
N TYR A 203 7.91 -28.77 30.67
CA TYR A 203 6.95 -29.76 30.18
C TYR A 203 5.56 -29.37 30.70
N GLY A 204 4.75 -28.77 29.84
CA GLY A 204 3.33 -28.53 30.07
C GLY A 204 2.50 -29.47 29.23
N SER A 205 2.29 -30.70 29.72
CA SER A 205 1.23 -31.59 29.24
C SER A 205 -0.09 -31.11 29.84
N GLY A 206 -1.01 -30.63 29.01
CA GLY A 206 -2.35 -30.21 29.40
C GLY A 206 -3.40 -30.75 28.42
N PRO A 207 -4.61 -31.09 28.91
CA PRO A 207 -5.35 -32.26 28.46
C PRO A 207 -6.22 -32.03 27.23
N GLU A 208 -6.47 -33.15 26.54
CA GLU A 208 -7.59 -33.35 25.65
C GLU A 208 -8.91 -32.93 26.33
N SER A 209 -9.66 -32.07 25.65
CA SER A 209 -11.10 -31.89 25.81
C SER A 209 -11.60 -31.63 24.39
N GLY A 210 -12.44 -32.46 23.79
CA GLY A 210 -13.51 -33.24 24.38
C GLY A 210 -14.77 -32.84 23.63
N GLY A 211 -15.37 -33.83 22.97
CA GLY A 211 -16.75 -33.89 22.46
C GLY A 211 -17.49 -32.59 22.15
N GLY A 212 -17.83 -32.43 20.87
CA GLY A 212 -18.85 -31.49 20.43
C GLY A 212 -19.43 -31.90 19.09
N VAL A 213 -20.03 -33.10 19.04
CA VAL A 213 -20.94 -33.48 17.97
C VAL A 213 -22.16 -32.58 18.13
N HIS A 214 -22.38 -31.69 17.18
CA HIS A 214 -23.70 -31.08 16.99
C HIS A 214 -24.08 -31.30 15.53
N ASP A 215 -24.63 -32.50 15.30
CA ASP A 215 -25.74 -32.63 14.38
C ASP A 215 -26.85 -31.71 14.88
N ASP A 216 -27.33 -30.83 14.02
CA ASP A 216 -28.75 -30.48 14.00
C ASP A 216 -29.12 -29.97 12.61
N ASP A 217 -29.99 -30.76 12.00
CA ASP A 217 -30.75 -30.52 10.80
C ASP A 217 -31.45 -29.16 10.81
N TYR A 218 -31.44 -28.45 9.68
CA TYR A 218 -32.53 -27.52 9.37
C TYR A 218 -32.90 -27.51 7.88
N PHE A 219 -34.00 -28.21 7.60
CA PHE A 219 -35.01 -28.06 6.54
C PHE A 219 -35.17 -26.62 5.99
N ALA A 220 -35.66 -26.31 4.78
CA ALA A 220 -36.21 -27.05 3.65
C ALA A 220 -36.22 -26.11 2.42
N ALA A 221 -36.35 -26.70 1.24
CA ALA A 221 -36.67 -25.99 0.00
C ALA A 221 -38.11 -25.48 0.01
N GLY A 222 -38.29 -24.21 -0.35
CA GLY A 222 -39.58 -23.59 -0.65
C GLY A 222 -39.75 -23.42 -2.16
N SER A 223 -40.98 -23.70 -2.61
CA SER A 223 -41.50 -23.93 -3.96
C SER A 223 -41.26 -22.87 -5.03
#